data_AF-A0A8D8UM53-F1
#
_entry.id   AF-A0A8D8UM53-F1
#
_cell.length_a   1.000
_cell.length_b   1.000
_cell.length_c   1.000
_cell.angle_alpha   90.00
_cell.angle_beta   90.00
_cell.angle_gamma   90.00
#
_symmetry.space_group_name_H-M   'P 1'
#
loop_
_entity.id
_entity.type
_entity.pdbx_description
1 polymer ?
#
loop_
_entity_poly.entity_id
_entity_poly.type
_entity_poly.pdbx_seq_one_letter_code
_entity_poly.pdbx_strand_id
1 'polypeptide(L)'
;MYKKDKLFHTESLYKELNILDVNGLFHKNICYHIHKYKDNLIQYTEHNYSLRQKNANLPRPHSSKGKKTIKYLGIKIFNQLPEDIKNEQKKTIFKILVKNWLFKNKITLQ
;
A
#
# COMPACT_ATOMS: atom_id res chain seq x y z
N MET A 1 12.48 -21.91 32.62
CA MET A 1 12.62 -22.39 31.22
C MET A 1 11.30 -22.15 30.50
N TYR A 2 11.22 -21.16 29.61
CA TYR A 2 9.99 -20.91 28.85
C TYR A 2 9.86 -21.94 27.72
N LYS A 3 9.14 -23.04 27.95
CA LYS A 3 8.55 -23.86 26.89
C LYS A 3 7.20 -23.24 26.54
N LYS A 4 7.19 -22.25 25.64
CA LYS A 4 5.96 -21.92 24.93
C LYS A 4 5.85 -22.89 23.76
N ASP A 5 4.74 -23.60 23.67
CA ASP A 5 4.41 -24.38 22.47
C ASP A 5 4.52 -23.44 21.27
N LYS A 6 5.21 -23.91 20.22
CA LYS A 6 5.38 -23.15 18.99
C LYS A 6 4.02 -23.04 18.31
N LEU A 7 3.21 -22.09 18.75
CA LEU A 7 1.98 -21.67 18.10
C LEU A 7 2.36 -21.27 16.68
N PHE A 8 1.70 -21.89 15.69
CA PHE A 8 1.80 -21.49 14.30
C PHE A 8 1.63 -19.97 14.19
N HIS A 9 2.34 -19.35 13.23
CA HIS A 9 2.18 -17.93 12.94
C HIS A 9 0.75 -17.63 12.43
N THR A 10 -0.18 -17.47 13.35
CA THR A 10 -1.58 -17.11 13.06
C THR A 10 -1.71 -15.59 12.99
N GLU A 11 -2.66 -15.10 12.20
CA GLU A 11 -2.97 -13.67 12.09
C GLU A 11 -3.23 -13.01 13.45
N SER A 12 -3.76 -13.77 14.41
CA SER A 12 -3.97 -13.34 15.79
C SER A 12 -2.68 -12.92 16.50
N LEU A 13 -1.59 -13.69 16.33
CA LEU A 13 -0.30 -13.41 16.96
C LEU A 13 0.31 -12.10 16.45
N TYR A 14 0.17 -11.82 15.15
CA TYR A 14 0.68 -10.56 14.59
C TYR A 14 -0.12 -9.34 15.04
N LYS A 15 -1.44 -9.49 15.24
CA LYS A 15 -2.30 -8.45 15.82
C LYS A 15 -1.88 -8.16 17.27
N GLU A 16 -1.69 -9.19 18.08
CA GLU A 16 -1.25 -9.05 19.48
C GLU A 16 0.12 -8.37 19.60
N LEU A 17 1.06 -8.72 18.71
CA LEU A 17 2.42 -8.16 18.73
C LEU A 17 2.54 -6.79 18.04
N ASN A 18 1.46 -6.24 17.46
CA ASN A 18 1.51 -5.03 16.62
C ASN A 18 2.58 -5.11 15.52
N ILE A 19 2.67 -6.26 14.84
CA ILE A 19 3.62 -6.52 13.75
C ILE A 19 2.89 -6.59 12.39
N LEU A 20 3.59 -6.23 11.32
CA LEU A 20 3.09 -6.41 9.95
C LEU A 20 3.29 -7.85 9.48
N ASP A 21 2.20 -8.56 9.21
CA ASP A 21 2.16 -9.79 8.40
C ASP A 21 2.77 -9.61 7.01
N VAL A 22 3.01 -10.73 6.34
CA VAL A 22 3.59 -10.78 4.98
C VAL A 22 2.82 -9.90 4.00
N ASN A 23 1.48 -9.92 4.03
CA ASN A 23 0.65 -9.06 3.19
C ASN A 23 0.88 -7.58 3.51
N GLY A 24 0.86 -7.19 4.79
CA GLY A 24 1.12 -5.80 5.19
C GLY A 24 2.51 -5.31 4.80
N LEU A 25 3.52 -6.19 4.88
CA LEU A 25 4.88 -5.90 4.44
C LEU A 25 4.97 -5.71 2.93
N PHE A 26 4.26 -6.54 2.16
CA PHE A 26 4.15 -6.42 0.70
C PHE A 26 3.54 -5.08 0.29
N HIS A 27 2.39 -4.71 0.86
CA HIS A 27 1.72 -3.43 0.58
C HIS A 27 2.62 -2.24 0.92
N LYS A 28 3.29 -2.28 2.08
CA LYS A 28 4.26 -1.27 2.51
C LYS A 28 5.38 -1.09 1.47
N ASN A 29 5.98 -2.19 1.01
CA ASN A 29 7.08 -2.14 0.04
C ASN A 29 6.62 -1.60 -1.32
N ILE A 30 5.42 -1.98 -1.77
CA ILE A 30 4.81 -1.44 -2.99
C ILE A 30 4.63 0.08 -2.88
N CYS A 31 4.04 0.57 -1.79
CA CYS A 31 3.81 2.00 -1.59
C CYS A 31 5.13 2.78 -1.61
N TYR A 32 6.19 2.22 -1.02
CA TYR A 32 7.53 2.83 -1.02
C TYR A 32 8.16 2.85 -2.40
N HIS A 33 7.98 1.77 -3.16
CA HIS A 33 8.48 1.68 -4.53
C HIS A 33 7.80 2.73 -5.41
N ILE A 34 6.46 2.84 -5.32
CA ILE A 34 5.71 3.81 -6.12
C ILE A 34 6.05 5.24 -5.72
N HIS A 35 6.14 5.55 -4.42
CA HIS A 35 6.53 6.89 -3.98
C HIS A 35 7.92 7.30 -4.48
N LYS A 36 8.87 6.36 -4.50
CA LYS A 36 10.23 6.60 -5.02
C LYS A 36 10.25 6.86 -6.53
N TYR A 37 9.40 6.19 -7.30
CA TYR A 37 9.39 6.25 -8.77
C TYR A 37 8.10 6.88 -9.31
N LYS A 38 7.46 7.74 -8.51
CA LYS A 38 6.12 8.28 -8.81
C LYS A 38 6.10 9.01 -10.15
N ASP A 39 7.17 9.75 -10.45
CA ASP A 39 7.27 10.57 -11.66
C ASP A 39 7.35 9.73 -12.94
N ASN A 40 7.85 8.49 -12.84
CA ASN A 40 7.98 7.57 -13.97
C ASN A 40 6.81 6.58 -14.08
N LEU A 41 6.18 6.25 -12.95
CA LEU A 41 5.16 5.19 -12.87
C LEU A 41 3.73 5.72 -12.91
N ILE A 42 3.50 6.93 -12.42
CA ILE A 42 2.18 7.53 -12.33
C ILE A 42 2.07 8.62 -13.40
N GLN A 43 1.22 8.36 -14.38
CA GLN A 43 0.71 9.41 -15.26
C GLN A 43 -0.60 9.92 -14.66
N TYR A 44 -0.61 11.17 -14.23
CA TYR A 44 -1.85 11.86 -13.93
C TYR A 44 -2.44 12.36 -15.24
N THR A 45 -3.67 11.98 -15.56
CA THR A 45 -4.40 12.60 -16.66
C THR A 45 -4.76 14.02 -16.25
N GLU A 46 -4.08 15.01 -16.81
CA GLU A 46 -4.48 16.42 -16.74
C GLU A 46 -5.73 16.62 -17.60
N HIS A 47 -6.89 16.29 -17.06
CA HIS A 47 -8.16 16.70 -17.64
C HIS A 47 -8.63 17.97 -16.90
N ASN A 48 -8.83 19.05 -17.66
CA ASN A 48 -9.32 20.36 -17.17
C ASN A 48 -10.76 20.33 -16.62
N TYR A 49 -11.37 19.16 -16.44
CA TYR A 49 -12.68 19.00 -15.82
C TYR A 49 -12.54 18.26 -14.49
N SER A 50 -12.62 19.02 -13.40
CA SER A 50 -12.57 18.50 -12.03
C SER A 50 -13.93 17.93 -11.64
N LEU A 51 -14.08 16.60 -11.57
CA LEU A 51 -15.35 16.03 -11.08
C LEU A 51 -15.29 14.86 -10.10
N ARG A 52 -14.14 14.29 -9.71
CA ARG A 52 -13.95 13.47 -8.47
C ARG A 52 -12.52 12.93 -8.40
N GLN A 53 -11.85 13.17 -7.26
CA GLN A 53 -10.56 12.62 -6.77
C GLN A 53 -9.41 12.47 -7.79
N LYS A 54 -8.29 13.17 -7.56
CA LYS A 54 -7.05 13.07 -8.35
C LYS A 54 -6.33 11.74 -8.08
N ASN A 55 -6.90 10.63 -8.52
CA ASN A 55 -6.26 9.32 -8.44
C ASN A 55 -5.28 9.13 -9.60
N ALA A 56 -4.20 8.40 -9.36
CA ALA A 56 -3.27 7.98 -10.39
C ALA A 56 -3.99 7.12 -11.43
N ASN A 57 -3.70 7.34 -12.72
CA ASN A 57 -4.34 6.56 -13.77
C ASN A 57 -3.93 5.09 -13.68
N LEU A 58 -4.92 4.21 -13.67
CA LEU A 58 -4.70 2.77 -13.64
C LEU A 58 -4.65 2.26 -15.07
N PRO A 59 -3.53 1.66 -15.53
CA PRO A 59 -3.52 0.99 -16.82
C PRO A 59 -4.61 -0.09 -16.84
N ARG A 60 -5.20 -0.38 -18.00
CA ARG A 60 -6.21 -1.44 -18.16
C ARG A 60 -5.55 -2.72 -18.69
N PRO A 61 -5.04 -3.62 -17.82
CA PRO A 61 -4.49 -4.89 -18.28
C PRO A 61 -5.62 -5.81 -18.75
N HIS A 62 -5.46 -6.37 -19.95
CA HIS A 62 -6.39 -7.38 -20.48
C HIS A 62 -6.16 -8.78 -19.90
N SER A 63 -4.96 -9.05 -19.34
CA SER A 63 -4.60 -10.36 -18.79
C SER A 63 -4.56 -10.39 -17.26
N SER A 64 -4.82 -11.57 -16.69
CA SER A 64 -4.68 -11.83 -15.25
C SER A 64 -3.25 -11.61 -14.75
N LYS A 65 -2.24 -11.94 -15.57
CA LYS A 65 -0.83 -11.64 -15.28
C LYS A 65 -0.58 -10.14 -15.23
N GLY A 66 -1.16 -9.37 -16.16
CA GLY A 66 -1.06 -7.91 -16.17
C GLY A 66 -1.63 -7.26 -14.90
N LYS A 67 -2.73 -7.81 -14.36
CA LYS A 67 -3.33 -7.36 -13.09
C LYS A 67 -2.46 -7.61 -11.86
N LYS A 68 -1.44 -8.46 -11.94
CA LYS A 68 -0.49 -8.72 -10.84
C LYS A 68 0.77 -7.84 -10.90
N THR A 69 0.91 -7.01 -11.93
CA THR A 69 2.09 -6.14 -12.09
C THR A 69 2.05 -4.95 -11.14
N ILE A 70 3.22 -4.41 -10.78
CA ILE A 70 3.36 -3.20 -9.96
C ILE A 70 2.63 -2.01 -10.60
N LYS A 71 2.66 -1.90 -11.94
CA LYS A 71 1.96 -0.85 -12.69
C LYS A 71 0.45 -0.87 -12.51
N TYR A 72 -0.16 -2.02 -12.23
CA TYR A 72 -1.59 -2.09 -11.96
C TYR A 72 -1.88 -2.24 -10.47
N LEU A 73 -1.45 -3.36 -9.87
CA LEU A 73 -1.73 -3.69 -8.47
C LEU A 73 -1.13 -2.65 -7.54
N GLY A 74 0.09 -2.22 -7.84
CA GLY A 74 0.76 -1.24 -7.01
C GLY A 74 0.08 0.12 -7.05
N ILE A 75 -0.24 0.63 -8.24
CA ILE A 75 -0.98 1.90 -8.38
C ILE A 75 -2.34 1.79 -7.70
N LYS A 76 -3.01 0.63 -7.80
CA LYS A 76 -4.29 0.39 -7.13
C LYS A 76 -4.17 0.50 -5.61
N ILE A 77 -3.16 -0.13 -5.02
CA ILE A 77 -2.86 -0.05 -3.59
C ILE A 77 -2.49 1.40 -3.19
N PHE A 78 -1.65 2.06 -3.99
CA PHE A 78 -1.24 3.44 -3.72
C PHE A 78 -2.44 4.40 -3.78
N ASN A 79 -3.39 4.18 -4.69
CA ASN A 79 -4.62 4.97 -4.78
C ASN A 79 -5.54 4.82 -3.57
N GLN A 80 -5.43 3.74 -2.78
CA GLN A 80 -6.17 3.58 -1.53
C GLN A 80 -5.61 4.44 -0.39
N LEU A 81 -4.39 4.96 -0.51
CA LEU A 81 -3.82 5.84 0.50
C LEU A 81 -4.57 7.20 0.54
N PRO A 82 -4.67 7.85 1.71
CA PRO A 82 -5.16 9.21 1.83
C PRO A 82 -4.26 10.17 1.05
N GLU A 83 -4.83 11.25 0.51
CA GLU A 83 -4.06 12.28 -0.22
C GLU A 83 -2.96 12.90 0.66
N ASP A 84 -3.22 13.08 1.95
CA ASP A 84 -2.25 13.59 2.94
C ASP A 84 -0.97 12.73 2.98
N ILE A 85 -1.12 11.41 2.85
CA ILE A 85 0.01 10.48 2.82
C ILE A 85 0.65 10.47 1.43
N LYS A 86 -0.14 10.51 0.36
CA LYS A 86 0.38 10.48 -1.03
C LYS A 86 1.24 11.69 -1.36
N ASN A 87 0.87 12.87 -0.86
CA ASN A 87 1.51 14.15 -1.17
C ASN A 87 2.76 14.44 -0.31
N GLU A 88 3.04 13.61 0.70
CA GLU A 88 4.20 13.77 1.56
C GLU A 88 5.51 13.67 0.74
N GLN A 89 6.38 14.66 0.85
CA GLN A 89 7.64 14.70 0.11
C GLN A 89 8.76 13.98 0.86
N LYS A 90 8.76 14.07 2.20
CA LYS A 90 9.82 13.49 3.02
C LYS A 90 9.63 11.98 3.11
N LYS A 91 10.53 11.23 2.47
CA LYS A 91 10.54 9.76 2.48
C LYS A 91 10.42 9.15 3.88
N THR A 92 11.09 9.73 4.88
CA THR A 92 11.04 9.22 6.26
C THR A 92 9.64 9.37 6.88
N ILE A 93 8.99 10.51 6.64
CA ILE A 93 7.63 10.78 7.14
C ILE A 93 6.62 9.90 6.41
N PHE A 94 6.74 9.81 5.07
CA PHE A 94 5.91 8.91 4.25
C PHE A 94 5.94 7.47 4.77
N LYS A 95 7.13 6.94 5.09
CA LYS A 95 7.28 5.58 5.63
C LYS A 95 6.54 5.39 6.96
N ILE A 96 6.57 6.38 7.85
CA ILE A 96 5.89 6.33 9.15
C ILE A 96 4.38 6.38 8.93
N LEU A 97 3.90 7.31 8.10
CA LEU A 97 2.48 7.48 7.80
C LEU A 97 1.87 6.24 7.15
N VAL A 98 2.53 5.65 6.15
CA VAL A 98 2.07 4.41 5.50
C VAL A 98 2.05 3.25 6.48
N LYS A 99 3.07 3.10 7.32
CA LYS A 99 3.09 2.06 8.36
C LYS A 99 1.88 2.22 9.29
N ASN A 100 1.62 3.43 9.78
CA ASN A 100 0.50 3.71 10.68
C ASN A 100 -0.85 3.48 10.01
N TRP A 101 -1.00 3.88 8.74
CA TRP A 101 -2.20 3.64 7.96
C TRP A 101 -2.48 2.15 7.75
N LEU A 102 -1.44 1.36 7.46
CA LEU A 102 -1.57 -0.09 7.31
C LEU A 102 -1.99 -0.76 8.62
N PHE A 103 -1.48 -0.31 9.78
CA PHE A 103 -1.92 -0.83 11.07
C PHE A 103 -3.40 -0.53 11.34
N LYS A 104 -3.86 0.68 11.01
CA LYS A 104 -5.27 1.06 11.18
C LYS A 104 -6.22 0.29 10.25
N ASN A 105 -5.83 0.08 8.99
CA ASN A 105 -6.70 -0.54 7.97
C ASN A 105 -6.55 -2.06 7.82
N LYS A 106 -5.61 -2.68 8.53
CA LYS A 106 -5.53 -4.14 8.63
C LYS A 106 -6.79 -4.79 9.22
N ILE A 107 -7.60 -4.02 9.95
CA ILE A 107 -8.87 -4.47 10.52
C ILE A 107 -9.97 -4.55 9.44
N THR A 108 -9.80 -3.86 8.29
CA THR A 108 -10.84 -3.67 7.26
C THR A 108 -10.52 -4.26 5.89
N LEU A 109 -9.28 -4.73 5.64
CA LEU A 109 -8.86 -5.33 4.36
C LEU A 109 -9.02 -6.87 4.32
N GLN A 110 -10.08 -7.41 4.94
CA GLN A 110 -10.46 -8.82 4.83
C GLN A 110 -11.35 -9.06 3.63
#